data_AF-A0A7Y5FDW3-F1
#
_entry.id   AF-A0A7Y5FDW3-F1
#
_cell.length_a   1.000
_cell.length_b   1.000
_cell.length_c   1.000
_cell.angle_alpha   90.00
_cell.angle_beta   90.00
_cell.angle_gamma   90.00
#
_symmetry.space_group_name_H-M   'P 1'
#
loop_
_entity.id
_entity.type
_entity.pdbx_description
1 polymer ?
#
loop_
_entity_poly.entity_id
_entity_poly.type
_entity_poly.pdbx_seq_one_letter_code
_entity_poly.pdbx_strand_id
1 'polypeptide(L)'
;MFVSIVTISVYGACAYLALGAVATLALHARGLRILDHATAGAPISFRVLVTPGLIALWPIMLCKWRKAARGGDGAGRPDAPIPALRLRQIHGIAIRLLALLIPVAVGAAVMVRAPVAVIGGANPLTDAPPLRDVALERSHAFEGFPIVLRVRTDDLGSWQVELDAERELDTPALGLYWLDGPGESIVPGTGVYLGNVWGPGARRFAVDGERLSKGGSLVLYSFADAEVVARASVKAPS
;
A
#
# COMPACT_ATOMS: atom_id res chain seq x y z
N MET A 1 1.59 -16.74 -6.29
CA MET A 1 0.20 -16.90 -5.79
C MET A 1 -0.38 -15.58 -5.29
N PHE A 2 0.35 -14.83 -4.47
CA PHE A 2 -0.05 -13.52 -3.95
C PHE A 2 -0.42 -12.49 -5.02
N VAL A 3 0.47 -12.25 -6.00
CA VAL A 3 0.22 -11.34 -7.13
C VAL A 3 -1.07 -11.71 -7.86
N SER A 4 -1.33 -13.01 -8.05
CA SER A 4 -2.52 -13.51 -8.73
C SER A 4 -3.82 -13.13 -8.01
N ILE A 5 -3.87 -13.16 -6.68
CA ILE A 5 -5.08 -12.81 -5.91
C ILE A 5 -5.37 -11.31 -6.03
N VAL A 6 -4.37 -10.45 -5.85
CA VAL A 6 -4.54 -8.99 -5.98
C VAL A 6 -5.00 -8.64 -7.39
N THR A 7 -4.35 -9.23 -8.40
CA THR A 7 -4.71 -9.04 -9.80
C THR A 7 -6.16 -9.49 -10.06
N ILE A 8 -6.61 -10.64 -9.52
CA ILE A 8 -7.99 -11.10 -9.64
C ILE A 8 -8.97 -10.14 -8.94
N SER A 9 -8.66 -9.66 -7.72
CA SER A 9 -9.52 -8.74 -7.00
C SER A 9 -9.66 -7.39 -7.71
N VAL A 10 -8.56 -6.84 -8.21
CA VAL A 10 -8.56 -5.58 -8.99
C VAL A 10 -9.36 -5.77 -10.28
N TYR A 11 -9.10 -6.84 -11.04
CA TYR A 11 -9.87 -7.12 -12.26
C TYR A 11 -11.35 -7.39 -11.97
N GLY A 12 -11.68 -8.06 -10.87
CA GLY A 12 -13.06 -8.27 -10.44
C GLY A 12 -13.76 -6.95 -10.11
N ALA A 13 -13.10 -6.05 -9.39
CA ALA A 13 -13.62 -4.71 -9.09
C ALA A 13 -13.80 -3.87 -10.36
N CYS A 14 -12.80 -3.87 -11.26
CA CYS A 14 -12.88 -3.19 -12.56
C CYS A 14 -14.03 -3.74 -13.42
N ALA A 15 -14.19 -5.07 -13.49
CA ALA A 15 -15.28 -5.71 -14.22
C ALA A 15 -16.65 -5.36 -13.61
N TYR A 16 -16.78 -5.35 -12.28
CA TYR A 16 -18.00 -4.93 -11.60
C TYR A 16 -18.37 -3.47 -11.93
N LEU A 17 -17.41 -2.55 -11.89
CA LEU A 17 -17.63 -1.14 -12.22
C LEU A 17 -17.96 -0.95 -13.71
N ALA A 18 -17.30 -1.68 -14.61
CA ALA A 18 -17.58 -1.63 -16.05
C ALA A 18 -19.02 -2.11 -16.35
N LEU A 19 -19.45 -3.22 -15.76
CA LEU A 19 -20.83 -3.71 -15.86
C LEU A 19 -21.81 -2.70 -15.26
N GLY A 20 -21.47 -2.10 -14.12
CA GLY A 20 -22.27 -1.05 -13.49
C GLY A 20 -22.42 0.20 -14.36
N ALA A 21 -21.37 0.61 -15.07
CA ALA A 21 -21.42 1.71 -16.02
C ALA A 21 -22.35 1.42 -17.20
N VAL A 22 -22.25 0.22 -17.80
CA VAL A 22 -23.13 -0.23 -18.90
C VAL A 22 -24.59 -0.29 -18.43
N ALA A 23 -24.85 -0.86 -17.26
CA ALA A 23 -26.20 -0.92 -16.68
C ALA A 23 -26.75 0.47 -16.38
N THR A 24 -25.91 1.38 -15.87
CA THR A 24 -26.28 2.77 -15.58
C THR A 24 -26.62 3.55 -16.84
N LEU A 25 -25.90 3.33 -17.95
CA LEU A 25 -26.25 3.90 -19.26
C LEU A 25 -27.63 3.44 -19.72
N ALA A 26 -27.93 2.14 -19.60
CA ALA A 26 -29.25 1.60 -19.93
C ALA A 26 -30.36 2.18 -19.02
N LEU A 27 -30.07 2.36 -17.73
CA LEU A 27 -30.98 3.00 -16.77
C LEU A 27 -31.20 4.49 -17.12
N HIS A 28 -30.17 5.25 -17.46
CA HIS A 28 -30.33 6.65 -17.89
C HIS A 28 -31.15 6.79 -19.17
N ALA A 29 -30.96 5.86 -20.13
CA ALA A 29 -31.67 5.90 -21.40
C ALA A 29 -33.17 5.58 -21.26
N ARG A 30 -33.54 4.62 -20.40
CA ARG A 30 -34.92 4.11 -20.32
C ARG A 30 -35.41 3.86 -18.89
N GLY A 31 -34.55 3.36 -18.01
CA GLY A 31 -34.95 2.90 -16.68
C GLY A 31 -35.36 3.98 -15.69
N LEU A 32 -34.68 5.14 -15.69
CA LEU A 32 -34.93 6.19 -14.69
C LEU A 32 -36.34 6.77 -14.80
N ARG A 33 -36.84 6.97 -16.03
CA ARG A 33 -38.22 7.43 -16.26
C ARG A 33 -39.26 6.48 -15.65
N ILE A 34 -38.98 5.17 -15.68
CA ILE A 34 -39.86 4.13 -15.15
C ILE A 34 -39.75 4.06 -13.62
N LEU A 35 -38.55 4.24 -13.08
CA LEU A 35 -38.27 4.09 -11.65
C LEU A 35 -38.68 5.31 -10.82
N ASP A 36 -38.54 6.51 -11.37
CA ASP A 36 -38.81 7.76 -10.67
C ASP A 36 -39.28 8.83 -11.66
N HIS A 37 -40.56 9.18 -11.59
CA HIS A 37 -41.14 10.21 -12.46
C HIS A 37 -40.50 11.59 -12.25
N ALA A 38 -39.97 11.88 -11.05
CA ALA A 38 -39.28 13.15 -10.78
C ALA A 38 -38.00 13.30 -11.62
N THR A 39 -37.39 12.18 -12.07
CA THR A 39 -36.19 12.21 -12.90
C THR A 39 -36.47 12.46 -14.40
N ALA A 40 -37.73 12.38 -14.83
CA ALA A 40 -38.09 12.51 -16.25
C ALA A 40 -37.73 13.88 -16.85
N GLY A 41 -37.68 14.93 -16.03
CA GLY A 41 -37.28 16.29 -16.42
C GLY A 41 -35.97 16.78 -15.77
N ALA A 42 -35.24 15.92 -15.06
CA ALA A 42 -34.06 16.36 -14.32
C ALA A 42 -32.93 16.83 -15.26
N PRO A 43 -32.24 17.94 -14.93
CA PRO A 43 -31.15 18.47 -15.73
C PRO A 43 -29.97 17.48 -15.83
N ILE A 44 -29.16 17.60 -16.89
CA ILE A 44 -28.02 16.70 -17.15
C ILE A 44 -27.03 16.70 -15.97
N SER A 45 -26.81 17.84 -15.32
CA SER A 45 -25.94 17.96 -14.15
C SER A 45 -26.39 17.06 -12.99
N PHE A 46 -27.70 16.99 -12.73
CA PHE A 46 -28.24 16.08 -11.71
C PHE A 46 -27.97 14.63 -12.08
N ARG A 47 -28.17 14.26 -13.35
CA ARG A 47 -27.91 12.89 -13.83
C ARG A 47 -26.46 12.49 -13.67
N VAL A 48 -25.52 13.40 -13.96
CA VAL A 48 -24.08 13.19 -13.73
C VAL A 48 -23.81 12.99 -12.24
N LEU A 49 -24.41 13.79 -11.37
CA LEU A 49 -24.23 13.72 -9.92
C LEU A 49 -24.67 12.36 -9.32
N VAL A 50 -25.79 11.79 -9.77
CA VAL A 50 -26.26 10.47 -9.28
C VAL A 50 -25.59 9.27 -9.96
N THR A 51 -24.82 9.48 -11.03
CA THR A 51 -24.21 8.39 -11.81
C THR A 51 -23.27 7.49 -10.99
N PRO A 52 -22.36 8.00 -10.13
CA PRO A 52 -21.50 7.14 -9.31
C PRO A 52 -22.30 6.21 -8.38
N GLY A 53 -23.39 6.73 -7.81
CA GLY A 53 -24.30 5.95 -6.95
C GLY A 53 -25.05 4.87 -7.73
N LEU A 54 -25.51 5.18 -8.95
CA LEU A 54 -26.13 4.21 -9.85
C LEU A 54 -25.16 3.11 -10.27
N ILE A 55 -23.89 3.45 -10.56
CA ILE A 55 -22.84 2.49 -10.89
C ILE A 55 -22.58 1.58 -9.69
N ALA A 56 -22.44 2.11 -8.47
CA ALA A 56 -22.20 1.29 -7.28
C ALA A 56 -23.38 0.35 -6.97
N LEU A 57 -24.61 0.80 -7.19
CA LEU A 57 -25.85 0.11 -6.81
C LEU A 57 -26.59 -0.54 -8.00
N TRP A 58 -25.90 -0.75 -9.12
CA TRP A 58 -26.51 -1.21 -10.37
C TRP A 58 -27.33 -2.51 -10.24
N PRO A 59 -26.95 -3.55 -9.45
CA PRO A 59 -27.71 -4.79 -9.40
C PRO A 59 -29.09 -4.57 -8.77
N ILE A 60 -29.14 -3.72 -7.73
CA ILE A 60 -30.38 -3.37 -7.03
C ILE A 60 -31.30 -2.58 -7.96
N MET A 61 -30.76 -1.62 -8.69
CA MET A 61 -31.52 -0.80 -9.64
C MET A 61 -32.05 -1.63 -10.80
N LEU A 62 -31.26 -2.56 -11.32
CA LEU A 62 -31.68 -3.48 -12.38
C LEU A 62 -32.81 -4.40 -11.91
N CYS A 63 -32.74 -4.92 -10.67
CA CYS A 63 -33.81 -5.70 -10.07
C CYS A 63 -35.11 -4.90 -9.94
N LYS A 64 -35.02 -3.63 -9.49
CA LYS A 64 -36.19 -2.74 -9.42
C LYS A 64 -36.76 -2.46 -10.81
N TRP A 65 -35.91 -2.17 -11.79
CA TRP A 65 -36.34 -1.88 -13.15
C TRP A 65 -37.04 -3.08 -13.80
N ARG A 66 -36.51 -4.29 -13.62
CA ARG A 66 -37.15 -5.53 -14.10
C ARG A 66 -38.52 -5.77 -13.46
N LYS A 67 -38.68 -5.47 -12.17
CA LYS A 67 -39.99 -5.59 -11.49
C LYS A 67 -41.00 -4.58 -12.01
N ALA A 68 -40.58 -3.33 -12.21
CA ALA A 68 -41.42 -2.28 -12.78
C ALA A 68 -41.82 -2.61 -14.23
N ALA A 69 -40.88 -3.12 -15.04
CA ALA A 69 -41.13 -3.49 -16.44
C ALA A 69 -42.10 -4.67 -16.61
N ARG A 70 -42.26 -5.53 -15.60
CA ARG A 70 -43.19 -6.66 -15.61
C ARG A 70 -44.63 -6.27 -15.24
N GLY A 71 -44.91 -4.98 -15.05
CA GLY A 71 -46.24 -4.53 -14.68
C GLY A 71 -46.68 -5.01 -13.31
N GLY A 72 -45.75 -5.33 -12.40
CA GLY A 72 -46.11 -5.77 -11.06
C GLY A 72 -47.01 -4.73 -10.38
N ASP A 73 -48.22 -5.13 -10.02
CA ASP A 73 -49.35 -4.33 -9.49
C ASP A 73 -49.05 -3.46 -8.24
N GLY A 74 -47.80 -3.39 -7.79
CA GLY A 74 -47.33 -2.48 -6.75
C GLY A 74 -47.01 -1.05 -7.24
N ALA A 75 -47.20 -0.74 -8.53
CA ALA A 75 -47.14 0.62 -9.07
C ALA A 75 -48.46 1.41 -8.86
N GLY A 76 -49.42 0.85 -8.12
CA GLY A 76 -50.71 1.48 -7.80
C GLY A 76 -50.66 2.52 -6.69
N ARG A 77 -49.92 3.62 -6.90
CA ARG A 77 -50.09 5.01 -6.42
C ARG A 77 -48.71 5.67 -6.45
N PRO A 78 -48.44 6.57 -7.41
CA PRO A 78 -47.21 7.36 -7.47
C PRO A 78 -46.90 8.11 -6.17
N ASP A 79 -47.94 8.40 -5.37
CA ASP A 79 -47.86 9.23 -4.16
C ASP A 79 -47.95 8.46 -2.85
N ALA A 80 -47.94 7.13 -2.85
CA ALA A 80 -47.89 6.40 -1.59
C ALA A 80 -46.49 6.60 -0.98
N PRO A 81 -46.34 7.42 0.09
CA PRO A 81 -45.02 7.66 0.68
C PRO A 81 -44.41 6.31 1.04
N ILE A 82 -43.14 6.11 0.69
CA ILE A 82 -42.42 4.91 1.09
C ILE A 82 -42.59 4.80 2.61
N PRO A 83 -43.23 3.73 3.12
CA PRO A 83 -43.49 3.64 4.55
C PRO A 83 -42.15 3.74 5.27
N ALA A 84 -42.06 4.64 6.26
CA ALA A 84 -40.81 4.94 6.98
C ALA A 84 -40.10 3.67 7.49
N LEU A 85 -40.88 2.63 7.77
CA LEU A 85 -40.40 1.29 8.14
C LEU A 85 -39.50 0.64 7.06
N ARG A 86 -39.89 0.72 5.78
CA ARG A 86 -39.09 0.18 4.66
C ARG A 86 -37.79 0.96 4.47
N LEU A 87 -37.82 2.29 4.65
CA LEU A 87 -36.62 3.10 4.55
C LEU A 87 -35.62 2.73 5.65
N ARG A 88 -36.09 2.60 6.90
CA ARG A 88 -35.27 2.11 8.03
C ARG A 88 -34.73 0.71 7.78
N GLN A 89 -35.52 -0.18 7.21
CA GLN A 89 -35.09 -1.54 6.90
C GLN A 89 -33.98 -1.56 5.84
N ILE A 90 -34.14 -0.79 4.76
CA ILE A 90 -33.11 -0.67 3.71
C ILE A 90 -31.84 -0.04 4.27
N HIS A 91 -31.96 1.02 5.07
CA HIS A 91 -30.81 1.68 5.69
C HIS A 91 -30.08 0.72 6.64
N GLY A 92 -30.81 -0.05 7.45
CA GLY A 92 -30.24 -1.08 8.32
C GLY A 92 -29.53 -2.18 7.55
N ILE A 93 -30.06 -2.63 6.41
CA ILE A 93 -29.40 -3.61 5.55
C ILE A 93 -28.11 -3.02 4.94
N ALA A 94 -28.17 -1.79 4.43
CA ALA A 94 -27.01 -1.14 3.82
C ALA A 94 -25.86 -0.95 4.83
N ILE A 95 -26.18 -0.47 6.05
CA ILE A 95 -25.19 -0.32 7.12
C ILE A 95 -24.57 -1.67 7.49
N ARG A 96 -25.36 -2.73 7.61
CA ARG A 96 -24.85 -4.08 7.93
C ARG A 96 -23.92 -4.62 6.85
N LEU A 97 -24.27 -4.42 5.57
CA LEU A 97 -23.41 -4.81 4.45
C LEU A 97 -22.11 -4.02 4.47
N LEU A 98 -22.16 -2.71 4.67
CA LEU A 98 -20.97 -1.86 4.75
C LEU A 98 -20.07 -2.27 5.93
N ALA A 99 -20.66 -2.49 7.10
CA ALA A 99 -19.97 -2.92 8.31
C ALA A 99 -19.33 -4.30 8.18
N LEU A 100 -19.85 -5.16 7.30
CA LEU A 100 -19.25 -6.46 6.98
C LEU A 100 -18.16 -6.34 5.91
N LEU A 101 -18.41 -5.56 4.85
CA LEU A 101 -17.52 -5.44 3.70
C LEU A 101 -16.25 -4.65 4.02
N ILE A 102 -16.33 -3.59 4.83
CA ILE A 102 -15.15 -2.77 5.17
C ILE A 102 -14.08 -3.60 5.89
N PRO A 103 -14.36 -4.32 7.00
CA PRO A 103 -13.34 -5.11 7.69
C PRO A 103 -12.79 -6.24 6.83
N VAL A 104 -13.61 -6.84 5.95
CA VAL A 104 -13.16 -7.87 5.01
C VAL A 104 -12.21 -7.27 3.97
N ALA A 105 -12.54 -6.10 3.41
CA ALA A 105 -11.69 -5.41 2.46
C ALA A 105 -10.36 -4.96 3.11
N VAL A 106 -10.42 -4.42 4.34
CA VAL A 106 -9.23 -4.05 5.12
C VAL A 106 -8.40 -5.28 5.49
N GLY A 107 -9.03 -6.35 5.98
CA GLY A 107 -8.35 -7.60 6.31
C GLY A 107 -7.72 -8.24 5.08
N ALA A 108 -8.40 -8.23 3.94
CA ALA A 108 -7.84 -8.65 2.67
C ALA A 108 -6.65 -7.77 2.28
N ALA A 109 -6.77 -6.44 2.38
CA ALA A 109 -5.68 -5.51 2.08
C ALA A 109 -4.47 -5.70 3.02
N VAL A 110 -4.68 -5.99 4.30
CA VAL A 110 -3.63 -6.26 5.28
C VAL A 110 -2.96 -7.60 5.03
N MET A 111 -3.74 -8.66 4.77
CA MET A 111 -3.21 -9.98 4.38
C MET A 111 -2.49 -9.93 3.03
N VAL A 112 -2.89 -8.98 2.18
CA VAL A 112 -2.28 -8.69 0.90
C VAL A 112 -1.02 -7.84 1.05
N ARG A 113 -0.87 -7.06 2.12
CA ARG A 113 0.41 -6.42 2.40
C ARG A 113 1.37 -7.57 2.67
N ALA A 114 2.32 -7.82 1.76
CA ALA A 114 3.41 -8.75 2.03
C ALA A 114 3.87 -8.44 3.45
N PRO A 115 4.03 -9.45 4.34
CA PRO A 115 4.60 -9.17 5.64
C PRO A 115 5.86 -8.40 5.33
N VAL A 116 5.89 -7.11 5.66
CA VAL A 116 7.14 -6.39 5.83
C VAL A 116 7.80 -7.30 6.80
N ALA A 117 8.75 -8.09 6.30
CA ALA A 117 9.37 -9.10 7.12
C ALA A 117 9.85 -8.29 8.31
N VAL A 118 9.20 -8.49 9.46
CA VAL A 118 9.69 -7.99 10.72
C VAL A 118 10.88 -8.91 10.96
N ILE A 119 11.91 -8.72 10.14
CA ILE A 119 13.22 -9.30 10.29
C ILE A 119 13.61 -8.73 11.63
N GLY A 120 13.50 -9.58 12.66
CA GLY A 120 13.50 -9.20 14.07
C GLY A 120 14.47 -8.06 14.25
N GLY A 121 13.92 -6.90 14.62
CA GLY A 121 14.57 -5.61 14.44
C GLY A 121 16.02 -5.72 14.91
N ALA A 122 16.95 -5.73 13.95
CA ALA A 122 18.30 -5.33 14.22
C ALA A 122 18.20 -3.84 14.56
N ASN A 123 17.84 -3.58 15.83
CA ASN A 123 17.96 -2.26 16.38
C ASN A 123 19.43 -1.88 16.23
N PRO A 124 19.73 -0.63 15.85
CA PRO A 124 21.09 -0.15 15.91
C PRO A 124 21.64 -0.49 17.31
N LEU A 125 22.89 -0.95 17.36
CA LEU A 125 23.50 -1.37 18.61
C LEU A 125 23.53 -0.17 19.57
N THR A 126 22.57 -0.12 20.51
CA THR A 126 22.41 1.01 21.44
C THR A 126 23.57 1.09 22.44
N ASP A 127 24.13 -0.08 22.79
CA ASP A 127 25.28 -0.26 23.69
C ASP A 127 26.45 -0.92 22.95
N ALA A 128 26.80 -0.38 21.78
CA ALA A 128 27.93 -0.91 21.01
C ALA A 128 29.26 -0.76 21.79
N PRO A 129 30.12 -1.79 21.81
CA PRO A 129 31.46 -1.67 22.38
C PRO A 129 32.24 -0.52 21.73
N PRO A 130 33.28 0.01 22.41
CA PRO A 130 34.16 0.98 21.79
C PRO A 130 34.80 0.39 20.52
N LEU A 131 34.89 1.22 19.48
CA LEU A 131 35.45 0.84 18.19
C LEU A 131 36.93 1.20 18.18
N ARG A 132 37.76 0.32 17.62
CA ARG A 132 39.20 0.55 17.51
C ARG A 132 39.56 1.17 16.18
N ASP A 133 39.49 0.36 15.14
CA ASP A 133 40.13 0.64 13.86
C ASP A 133 39.11 0.88 12.76
N VAL A 134 39.40 1.88 11.94
CA VAL A 134 38.61 2.21 10.74
C VAL A 134 39.22 1.47 9.56
N ALA A 135 38.63 0.35 9.19
CA ALA A 135 39.09 -0.44 8.04
C ALA A 135 38.72 0.23 6.71
N LEU A 136 37.61 0.97 6.68
CA LEU A 136 37.15 1.73 5.53
C LEU A 136 36.39 2.97 6.01
N GLU A 137 36.69 4.12 5.43
CA GLU A 137 35.91 5.35 5.59
C GLU A 137 35.60 5.94 4.22
N ARG A 138 34.34 6.31 4.01
CA ARG A 138 33.89 7.01 2.81
C ARG A 138 32.92 8.12 3.18
N SER A 139 33.34 9.35 2.94
CA SER A 139 32.46 10.51 2.93
C SER A 139 31.53 10.44 1.72
N HIS A 140 30.26 10.80 1.89
CA HIS A 140 29.25 10.76 0.83
C HIS A 140 29.14 9.39 0.16
N ALA A 141 29.14 8.33 0.96
CA ALA A 141 29.11 6.96 0.44
C ALA A 141 27.84 6.64 -0.37
N PHE A 142 26.75 7.36 -0.08
CA PHE A 142 25.47 7.27 -0.76
C PHE A 142 25.24 8.56 -1.55
N GLU A 143 25.10 8.45 -2.87
CA GLU A 143 24.86 9.60 -3.74
C GLU A 143 23.61 10.38 -3.29
N GLY A 144 23.72 11.69 -3.11
CA GLY A 144 22.62 12.55 -2.66
C GLY A 144 22.37 12.55 -1.15
N PHE A 145 23.04 11.71 -0.37
CA PHE A 145 22.87 11.65 1.09
C PHE A 145 24.15 12.08 1.83
N PRO A 146 24.05 13.00 2.81
CA PRO A 146 25.18 13.46 3.62
C PRO A 146 25.46 12.44 4.74
N ILE A 147 25.82 11.22 4.33
CA ILE A 147 26.10 10.09 5.23
C ILE A 147 27.56 9.69 5.06
N VAL A 148 28.30 9.71 6.16
CA VAL A 148 29.63 9.12 6.24
C VAL A 148 29.50 7.64 6.60
N LEU A 149 30.04 6.79 5.75
CA LEU A 149 30.09 5.34 5.97
C LEU A 149 31.45 4.97 6.55
N ARG A 150 31.45 4.27 7.69
CA ARG A 150 32.66 3.69 8.28
C ARG A 150 32.44 2.20 8.50
N VAL A 151 33.46 1.40 8.18
CA VAL A 151 33.50 -0.02 8.51
C VAL A 151 34.57 -0.22 9.56
N ARG A 152 34.17 -0.75 10.71
CA ARG A 152 35.01 -0.83 11.90
C ARG A 152 34.90 -2.21 12.53
N THR A 153 35.92 -2.58 13.28
CA THR A 153 35.88 -3.73 14.20
C THR A 153 35.70 -3.25 15.63
N ASP A 154 34.95 -4.00 16.42
CA ASP A 154 34.91 -3.81 17.87
C ASP A 154 36.05 -4.57 18.58
N ASP A 155 36.14 -4.39 19.89
CA ASP A 155 37.12 -5.09 20.75
C ASP A 155 37.02 -6.62 20.70
N LEU A 156 35.88 -7.17 20.26
CA LEU A 156 35.67 -8.61 20.11
C LEU A 156 36.00 -9.09 18.68
N GLY A 157 36.46 -8.20 17.81
CA GLY A 157 36.76 -8.49 16.41
C GLY A 157 35.52 -8.65 15.53
N SER A 158 34.34 -8.27 16.02
CA SER A 158 33.11 -8.30 15.21
C SER A 158 33.05 -7.08 14.30
N TRP A 159 32.64 -7.29 13.06
CA TRP A 159 32.52 -6.24 12.06
C TRP A 159 31.23 -5.44 12.22
N GLN A 160 31.35 -4.12 12.14
CA GLN A 160 30.24 -3.18 12.23
C GLN A 160 30.31 -2.16 11.10
N VAL A 161 29.14 -1.84 10.55
CA VAL A 161 28.93 -0.71 9.66
C VAL A 161 28.38 0.45 10.48
N GLU A 162 29.09 1.56 10.51
CA GLU A 162 28.66 2.81 11.10
C GLU A 162 28.21 3.77 10.00
N LEU A 163 26.98 4.25 10.08
CA LEU A 163 26.45 5.34 9.26
C LEU A 163 26.28 6.57 10.13
N ASP A 164 26.98 7.65 9.77
CA ASP A 164 26.93 8.93 10.47
C ASP A 164 26.26 9.96 9.57
N ALA A 165 25.00 10.28 9.88
CA ALA A 165 24.22 11.26 9.13
C ALA A 165 24.52 12.67 9.67
N GLU A 166 25.12 13.52 8.84
CA GLU A 166 25.55 14.87 9.26
C GLU A 166 24.36 15.81 9.56
N ARG A 167 23.21 15.54 8.93
CA ARG A 167 21.96 16.29 9.10
C ARG A 167 20.77 15.35 9.05
N GLU A 168 19.60 15.89 9.38
CA GLU A 168 18.33 15.19 9.21
C GLU A 168 18.14 14.79 7.74
N LEU A 169 17.69 13.55 7.53
CA LEU A 169 17.44 13.00 6.20
C LEU A 169 16.01 13.35 5.80
N ASP A 170 15.82 13.94 4.62
CA ASP A 170 14.50 14.36 4.14
C ASP A 170 13.57 13.18 3.81
N THR A 171 14.13 11.97 3.69
CA THR A 171 13.37 10.75 3.39
C THR A 171 12.99 10.03 4.68
N PRO A 172 11.68 9.93 5.01
CA PRO A 172 11.24 9.18 6.18
C PRO A 172 11.37 7.68 5.97
N ALA A 173 11.58 6.93 7.06
CA ALA A 173 11.57 5.48 7.08
C ALA A 173 12.56 4.83 6.08
N LEU A 174 13.85 5.15 6.22
CA LEU A 174 14.92 4.49 5.49
C LEU A 174 15.34 3.20 6.20
N GLY A 175 15.46 2.12 5.42
CA GLY A 175 16.07 0.86 5.84
C GLY A 175 17.43 0.64 5.18
N LEU A 176 18.40 0.13 5.93
CA LEU A 176 19.69 -0.30 5.42
C LEU A 176 19.69 -1.80 5.15
N TYR A 177 20.08 -2.19 3.94
CA TYR A 177 20.20 -3.58 3.51
C TYR A 177 21.61 -3.88 3.01
N TRP A 178 22.06 -5.13 3.20
CA TRP A 178 23.25 -5.69 2.58
C TRP A 178 22.88 -6.63 1.43
N LEU A 179 23.54 -6.46 0.29
CA LEU A 179 23.44 -7.35 -0.88
C LEU A 179 24.78 -8.01 -1.19
N ASP A 180 24.77 -9.33 -1.41
CA ASP A 180 25.98 -10.11 -1.72
C ASP A 180 26.49 -9.96 -3.17
N GLY A 181 25.94 -9.02 -3.95
CA GLY A 181 26.36 -8.77 -5.33
C GLY A 181 25.76 -7.49 -5.94
N PRO A 182 26.21 -7.09 -7.15
CA PRO A 182 25.80 -5.85 -7.81
C PRO A 182 24.37 -5.90 -8.42
N GLY A 183 23.47 -6.72 -7.87
CA GLY A 183 22.13 -6.95 -8.45
C GLY A 183 21.31 -5.66 -8.63
N GLU A 184 20.69 -5.50 -9.79
CA GLU A 184 20.02 -4.26 -10.20
C GLU A 184 18.68 -4.01 -9.49
N SER A 185 18.02 -5.02 -8.94
CA SER A 185 16.70 -4.83 -8.32
C SER A 185 16.67 -5.38 -6.91
N ILE A 186 16.51 -4.50 -5.92
CA ILE A 186 16.13 -4.93 -4.58
C ILE A 186 14.64 -5.14 -4.58
N VAL A 187 14.26 -6.39 -4.54
CA VAL A 187 12.98 -6.77 -3.95
C VAL A 187 13.27 -7.01 -2.47
N PRO A 188 12.56 -6.33 -1.54
CA PRO A 188 12.58 -6.69 -0.13
C PRO A 188 12.46 -8.21 0.02
N GLY A 189 13.50 -8.84 0.58
CA GLY A 189 13.63 -10.31 0.66
C GLY A 189 14.87 -10.91 -0.03
N THR A 190 15.56 -10.16 -0.88
CA THR A 190 16.84 -10.60 -1.48
C THR A 190 18.08 -10.16 -0.70
N GLY A 191 17.98 -9.07 0.06
CA GLY A 191 19.05 -8.55 0.90
C GLY A 191 18.87 -8.86 2.39
N VAL A 192 19.97 -8.83 3.14
CA VAL A 192 19.94 -8.90 4.60
C VAL A 192 19.64 -7.51 5.15
N TYR A 193 18.54 -7.39 5.88
CA TYR A 193 18.20 -6.15 6.55
C TYR A 193 19.12 -5.92 7.76
N LEU A 194 19.79 -4.77 7.77
CA LEU A 194 20.74 -4.40 8.82
C LEU A 194 20.11 -3.53 9.90
N GLY A 195 19.10 -2.72 9.56
CA GLY A 195 18.40 -1.85 10.51
C GLY A 195 17.84 -0.59 9.86
N ASN A 196 17.13 0.23 10.64
CA ASN A 196 16.60 1.50 10.14
C ASN A 196 17.68 2.59 10.21
N VAL A 197 17.60 3.59 9.33
CA VAL A 197 18.43 4.80 9.32
C VAL A 197 17.50 6.00 9.52
N TRP A 198 17.73 6.78 10.56
CA TRP A 198 16.89 7.94 10.88
C TRP A 198 17.63 8.98 11.72
N GLY A 199 17.25 10.24 11.50
CA GLY A 199 17.77 11.40 12.21
C GLY A 199 19.27 11.64 11.99
N PRO A 200 19.82 12.71 12.58
CA PRO A 200 21.25 12.96 12.59
C PRO A 200 22.00 12.02 13.56
N GLY A 201 23.30 11.86 13.30
CA GLY A 201 24.27 11.15 14.15
C GLY A 201 24.62 9.74 13.70
N ALA A 202 25.51 9.11 14.49
CA ALA A 202 26.04 7.79 14.20
C ALA A 202 25.07 6.65 14.58
N ARG A 203 24.92 5.68 13.69
CA ARG A 203 24.19 4.43 13.87
C ARG A 203 25.08 3.27 13.47
N ARG A 204 25.09 2.22 14.30
CA ARG A 204 25.95 1.05 14.12
C ARG A 204 25.11 -0.19 13.85
N PHE A 205 25.53 -0.95 12.86
CA PHE A 205 24.86 -2.16 12.41
C PHE A 205 25.86 -3.30 12.36
N ALA A 206 25.53 -4.43 12.98
CA ALA A 206 26.37 -5.62 12.91
C ALA A 206 26.36 -6.19 11.48
N VAL A 207 27.53 -6.58 10.99
CA VAL A 207 27.68 -7.23 9.68
C VAL A 207 28.54 -8.47 9.82
N ASP A 208 28.14 -9.53 9.14
CA ASP A 208 28.93 -10.77 9.09
C ASP A 208 30.26 -10.53 8.36
N GLY A 209 31.37 -10.86 9.02
CA GLY A 209 32.72 -10.71 8.46
C GLY A 209 32.95 -11.53 7.19
N GLU A 210 32.30 -12.70 7.06
CA GLU A 210 32.41 -13.51 5.85
C GLU A 210 31.78 -12.77 4.64
N ARG A 211 30.64 -12.10 4.85
CA ARG A 211 30.01 -11.28 3.81
C ARG A 211 30.87 -10.07 3.45
N LEU A 212 31.41 -9.40 4.46
CA LEU A 212 32.21 -8.20 4.27
C LEU A 212 33.50 -8.49 3.48
N SER A 213 34.14 -9.64 3.72
CA SER A 213 35.34 -10.09 3.00
C SER A 213 35.07 -10.46 1.53
N LYS A 214 33.92 -11.06 1.23
CA LYS A 214 33.46 -11.32 -0.15
C LYS A 214 33.16 -10.02 -0.91
N GLY A 215 32.85 -8.96 -0.18
CA GLY A 215 32.39 -7.68 -0.73
C GLY A 215 30.92 -7.74 -1.10
N GLY A 216 30.26 -6.58 -1.09
CA GLY A 216 28.85 -6.46 -1.36
C GLY A 216 28.43 -5.01 -1.58
N SER A 217 27.14 -4.75 -1.52
CA SER A 217 26.58 -3.41 -1.59
C SER A 217 25.66 -3.14 -0.40
N LEU A 218 25.89 -2.01 0.26
CA LEU A 218 24.92 -1.43 1.18
C LEU A 218 23.90 -0.64 0.38
N VAL A 219 22.64 -0.75 0.77
CA VAL A 219 21.55 -0.08 0.08
C VAL A 219 20.60 0.56 1.07
N LEU A 220 20.31 1.84 0.83
CA LEU A 220 19.23 2.57 1.49
C LEU A 220 17.94 2.38 0.69
N TYR A 221 16.90 1.93 1.38
CA TYR A 221 15.58 1.67 0.82
C TYR A 221 14.53 2.52 1.54
N SER A 222 13.72 3.27 0.79
CA SER A 222 12.57 4.03 1.34
C SER A 222 11.38 3.11 1.51
N PHE A 223 10.96 2.87 2.76
CA PHE A 223 9.73 2.12 3.02
C PHE A 223 8.46 2.90 2.64
N ALA A 224 8.54 4.23 2.60
CA ALA A 224 7.42 5.09 2.22
C ALA A 224 7.13 4.99 0.71
N ASP A 225 8.18 5.05 -0.10
CA ASP A 225 8.09 5.11 -1.57
C ASP A 225 8.28 3.73 -2.24
N ALA A 226 8.67 2.73 -1.45
CA ALA A 226 8.97 1.37 -1.89
C ALA A 226 10.05 1.31 -2.99
N GLU A 227 11.10 2.11 -2.84
CA GLU A 227 12.20 2.20 -3.80
C GLU A 227 13.59 2.24 -3.15
N VAL A 228 14.60 1.92 -3.95
CA VAL A 228 16.01 2.08 -3.58
C VAL A 228 16.41 3.53 -3.80
N VAL A 229 16.80 4.22 -2.72
CA VAL A 229 17.18 5.63 -2.80
C VAL A 229 18.66 5.84 -3.07
N ALA A 230 19.53 4.97 -2.56
CA ALA A 230 20.98 5.07 -2.77
C ALA A 230 21.71 3.75 -2.52
N ARG A 231 22.90 3.59 -3.12
CA ARG A 231 23.75 2.40 -2.99
C ARG A 231 25.21 2.78 -2.71
N ALA A 232 25.90 1.95 -1.95
CA ALA A 232 27.31 2.07 -1.67
C ALA A 232 27.99 0.70 -1.75
N SER A 233 28.97 0.51 -2.63
CA SER A 233 29.75 -0.74 -2.69
C SER A 233 30.76 -0.80 -1.55
N VAL A 234 30.76 -1.90 -0.80
CA VAL A 234 31.62 -2.11 0.37
C VAL A 234 32.41 -3.39 0.21
N LYS A 235 33.72 -3.30 0.42
CA LYS A 235 34.62 -4.44 0.50
C LYS A 235 35.65 -4.14 1.58
N ALA A 236 35.74 -4.99 2.61
CA ALA A 236 36.78 -4.83 3.60
C ALA A 236 38.16 -5.08 2.97
N PRO A 237 39.21 -4.38 3.44
CA PRO A 237 40.58 -4.79 3.15
C PRO A 237 40.79 -6.20 3.72
N SER A 238 41.33 -7.09 2.88
CA SER A 238 41.73 -8.45 3.24
C SER A 238 42.95 -8.46 4.15
#